data_AF-A0A1J3IG99-F1
#
_entry.id   AF-A0A1J3IG99-F1
#
_cell.length_a   1.000
_cell.length_b   1.000
_cell.length_c   1.000
_cell.angle_alpha   90.00
_cell.angle_beta   90.00
_cell.angle_gamma   90.00
#
_symmetry.space_group_name_H-M   'P 1'
#
loop_
_entity.id
_entity.type
_entity.pdbx_description
1 polymer ?
#
loop_
_entity_poly.entity_id
_entity_poly.type
_entity_poly.pdbx_seq_one_letter_code
_entity_poly.pdbx_strand_id
1 'polypeptide(L)'
;NSLLKAWVFPKFFLPNRYKIEVFSSVSSFREVKSAMAALQYLESQRNAHPELGEWYNSLADLYQKKLWHQLTLKLEQFIALSIFQAGDALIQFYNNFITDFETRINLLKLAHFAVVVSRQYPEKEAAVSYLEGVIEKLRATKESRINEPISYIETQIALFKLEQGDQKECKKILEDVKSSLDSMTDIDPSVYANFFWVSSQYHKFR
;
A
#
# COMPACT_ATOMS: atom_id res chain seq x y z
N ASN A 1 -31.76 -20.18 -22.60
CA ASN A 1 -31.27 -21.58 -22.64
C ASN A 1 -29.75 -21.54 -22.46
N SER A 2 -29.25 -21.17 -21.28
CA SER A 2 -29.04 -22.05 -20.10
C SER A 2 -27.70 -22.80 -20.16
N LEU A 3 -26.60 -22.07 -19.95
CA LEU A 3 -25.32 -22.65 -19.52
C LEU A 3 -24.71 -21.85 -18.34
N LEU A 4 -25.57 -21.46 -17.40
CA LEU A 4 -25.19 -21.20 -16.00
C LEU A 4 -25.69 -22.38 -15.18
N LYS A 5 -24.86 -23.40 -15.01
CA LYS A 5 -25.03 -24.45 -14.00
C LYS A 5 -23.74 -24.44 -13.15
N ALA A 6 -23.78 -23.72 -12.04
CA ALA A 6 -24.02 -24.33 -10.74
C ALA A 6 -22.83 -25.21 -10.29
N TRP A 7 -21.73 -24.56 -9.90
CA TRP A 7 -20.78 -25.16 -8.95
C TRP A 7 -21.41 -25.10 -7.55
N VAL A 8 -22.43 -25.93 -7.34
CA VAL A 8 -22.94 -26.24 -6.01
C VAL A 8 -21.95 -27.24 -5.41
N PHE A 9 -20.99 -26.74 -4.62
CA PHE A 9 -20.12 -27.59 -3.82
C PHE A 9 -20.99 -28.37 -2.82
N PRO A 10 -20.97 -29.73 -2.84
CA PRO A 10 -21.68 -30.51 -1.85
C PRO A 10 -21.06 -30.25 -0.47
N LYS A 11 -21.93 -29.96 0.50
CA LYS A 11 -21.61 -29.69 1.89
C LYS A 11 -21.13 -30.99 2.55
N PHE A 12 -19.88 -31.37 2.28
CA PHE A 12 -19.21 -32.48 2.95
C PHE A 12 -19.05 -32.12 4.43
N PHE A 13 -19.81 -32.80 5.28
CA PHE A 13 -19.70 -32.73 6.73
C PHE A 13 -18.45 -33.52 7.15
N LEU A 14 -17.27 -32.93 6.94
CA LEU A 14 -15.99 -33.50 7.36
C LEU A 14 -15.70 -33.14 8.83
N PRO A 15 -15.20 -34.08 9.65
CA PRO A 15 -14.84 -33.82 11.04
C PRO A 15 -13.73 -32.76 11.14
N ASN A 16 -13.78 -31.96 12.22
CA ASN A 16 -13.10 -30.67 12.41
C ASN A 16 -11.56 -30.67 12.23
N ARG A 17 -10.89 -31.82 12.16
CA ARG A 17 -9.44 -31.91 11.90
C ARG A 17 -9.07 -31.69 10.42
N TYR A 18 -9.87 -32.18 9.47
CA TYR A 18 -9.54 -32.10 8.03
C TYR A 18 -9.82 -30.73 7.43
N LYS A 19 -10.70 -29.93 8.07
CA LYS A 19 -11.04 -28.59 7.60
C LYS A 19 -9.87 -27.60 7.78
N ILE A 20 -9.03 -27.82 8.80
CA ILE A 20 -7.86 -26.98 9.10
C ILE A 20 -6.72 -27.29 8.11
N GLU A 21 -6.46 -28.55 7.80
CA GLU A 21 -5.43 -28.94 6.82
C GLU A 21 -5.77 -28.52 5.40
N VAL A 22 -7.04 -28.65 4.97
CA VAL A 22 -7.45 -28.20 3.63
C VAL A 22 -7.39 -26.67 3.54
N PHE A 23 -7.75 -25.93 4.59
CA PHE A 23 -7.65 -24.46 4.57
C PHE A 23 -6.19 -23.99 4.63
N SER A 24 -5.34 -24.65 5.41
CA SER A 24 -3.88 -24.42 5.43
C SER A 24 -3.24 -24.70 4.07
N SER A 25 -3.59 -25.82 3.44
CA SER A 25 -3.09 -26.22 2.13
C SER A 25 -3.58 -25.29 1.02
N VAL A 26 -4.85 -24.87 1.02
CA VAL A 26 -5.40 -23.91 0.05
C VAL A 26 -4.81 -22.50 0.24
N SER A 27 -4.58 -22.06 1.48
CA SER A 27 -3.94 -20.78 1.79
C SER A 27 -2.48 -20.77 1.35
N SER A 28 -1.76 -21.86 1.63
CA SER A 28 -0.38 -22.07 1.16
C SER A 28 -0.30 -22.10 -0.36
N PHE A 29 -1.24 -22.76 -1.04
CA PHE A 29 -1.26 -22.82 -2.51
C PHE A 29 -1.59 -21.48 -3.18
N ARG A 30 -2.46 -20.67 -2.55
CA ARG A 30 -2.79 -19.31 -3.02
C ARG A 30 -1.60 -18.36 -2.81
N GLU A 31 -0.94 -18.44 -1.66
CA GLU A 31 0.25 -17.65 -1.33
C GLU A 31 1.41 -17.98 -2.29
N VAL A 32 1.65 -19.27 -2.58
CA VAL A 32 2.69 -19.69 -3.54
C VAL A 32 2.41 -19.22 -4.96
N LYS A 33 1.14 -19.26 -5.42
CA LYS A 33 0.78 -18.76 -6.76
C LYS A 33 1.00 -17.26 -6.91
N SER A 34 0.61 -16.49 -5.90
CA SER A 34 0.76 -15.04 -5.90
C SER A 34 2.24 -14.65 -5.87
N ALA A 35 3.03 -15.33 -5.04
CA ALA A 35 4.49 -15.17 -5.00
C ALA A 35 5.17 -15.50 -6.34
N MET A 36 4.72 -16.53 -7.06
CA MET A 36 5.25 -16.88 -8.37
C MET A 36 4.95 -15.80 -9.42
N ALA A 37 3.73 -15.23 -9.39
CA ALA A 37 3.34 -14.15 -10.29
C ALA A 37 4.15 -12.86 -10.03
N ALA A 38 4.35 -12.52 -8.76
CA ALA A 38 5.20 -11.41 -8.32
C ALA A 38 6.65 -11.55 -8.83
N LEU A 39 7.25 -12.73 -8.68
CA LEU A 39 8.61 -13.01 -9.17
C LEU A 39 8.70 -12.96 -10.71
N GLN A 40 7.70 -13.49 -11.41
CA GLN A 40 7.65 -13.46 -12.87
C GLN A 40 7.50 -12.02 -13.41
N TYR A 41 6.74 -11.17 -12.70
CA TYR A 41 6.65 -9.75 -13.00
C TYR A 41 8.01 -9.07 -12.82
N LEU A 42 8.71 -9.29 -11.70
CA LEU A 42 10.05 -8.75 -11.47
C LEU A 42 11.05 -9.19 -12.54
N GLU A 43 10.98 -10.45 -12.99
CA GLU A 43 11.83 -10.96 -14.06
C GLU A 43 11.56 -10.26 -15.41
N SER A 44 10.29 -10.01 -15.71
CA SER A 44 9.89 -9.29 -16.92
C SER A 44 10.39 -7.83 -16.89
N GLN A 45 10.28 -7.17 -15.73
CA GLN A 45 10.78 -5.80 -15.54
C GLN A 45 12.31 -5.73 -15.60
N ARG A 46 13.01 -6.75 -15.08
CA ARG A 46 14.47 -6.90 -15.24
C ARG A 46 14.87 -6.96 -16.70
N ASN A 47 14.14 -7.72 -17.52
CA ASN A 47 14.44 -7.86 -18.94
C ASN A 47 14.17 -6.55 -19.71
N ALA A 48 13.16 -5.78 -19.29
CA ALA A 48 12.85 -4.47 -19.87
C ALA A 48 13.88 -3.39 -19.49
N HIS A 49 14.42 -3.44 -18.27
CA HIS A 49 15.39 -2.46 -17.74
C HIS A 49 16.64 -3.16 -17.21
N PRO A 50 17.58 -3.57 -18.09
CA PRO A 50 18.81 -4.25 -17.68
C PRO A 50 19.68 -3.39 -16.75
N GLU A 51 19.57 -2.06 -16.79
CA GLU A 51 20.24 -1.12 -15.89
C GLU A 51 19.81 -1.25 -14.42
N LEU A 52 18.56 -1.70 -14.18
CA LEU A 52 18.01 -1.96 -12.84
C LEU A 52 17.99 -3.45 -12.50
N GLY A 53 18.61 -4.29 -13.34
CA GLY A 53 18.48 -5.73 -13.21
C GLY A 53 19.01 -6.29 -11.89
N GLU A 54 20.10 -5.71 -11.36
CA GLU A 54 20.65 -6.06 -10.05
C GLU A 54 19.71 -5.70 -8.90
N TRP A 55 18.96 -4.60 -9.03
CA TRP A 55 17.95 -4.20 -8.04
C TRP A 55 16.79 -5.19 -8.01
N TYR A 56 16.24 -5.54 -9.16
CA TYR A 56 15.17 -6.53 -9.25
C TYR A 56 15.61 -7.91 -8.74
N ASN A 57 16.84 -8.32 -9.04
CA ASN A 57 17.38 -9.60 -8.56
C ASN A 57 17.54 -9.60 -7.04
N SER A 58 18.01 -8.48 -6.46
CA SER A 58 18.08 -8.29 -5.01
C SER A 58 16.69 -8.31 -4.36
N LEU A 59 15.69 -7.65 -4.97
CA LEU A 59 14.31 -7.66 -4.48
C LEU A 59 13.72 -9.07 -4.52
N ALA A 60 13.95 -9.82 -5.60
CA ALA A 60 13.49 -11.20 -5.74
C ALA A 60 14.13 -12.13 -4.69
N ASP A 61 15.45 -12.02 -4.45
CA ASP A 61 16.16 -12.80 -3.44
C ASP A 61 15.66 -12.50 -2.02
N LEU A 62 15.51 -11.21 -1.67
CA LEU A 62 14.97 -10.79 -0.38
C LEU A 62 13.53 -11.25 -0.17
N TYR A 63 12.71 -11.21 -1.23
CA TYR A 63 11.33 -11.69 -1.22
C TYR A 63 11.28 -13.22 -1.02
N GLN A 64 12.10 -14.00 -1.74
CA GLN A 64 12.20 -15.45 -1.56
C GLN A 64 12.68 -15.83 -0.15
N LYS A 65 13.64 -15.09 0.40
CA LYS A 65 14.13 -15.26 1.78
C LYS A 65 13.15 -14.76 2.85
N LYS A 66 12.01 -14.18 2.44
CA LYS A 66 10.98 -13.60 3.33
C LYS A 66 11.55 -12.55 4.29
N LEU A 67 12.58 -11.80 3.84
CA LEU A 67 13.23 -10.75 4.62
C LEU A 67 12.48 -9.42 4.44
N TRP A 68 11.27 -9.33 4.99
CA TRP A 68 10.34 -8.21 4.76
C TRP A 68 10.91 -6.85 5.15
N HIS A 69 11.63 -6.78 6.28
CA HIS A 69 12.25 -5.53 6.74
C HIS A 69 13.36 -5.03 5.82
N GLN A 70 14.21 -5.93 5.31
CA GLN A 70 15.26 -5.53 4.37
C GLN A 70 14.68 -5.24 2.99
N LEU A 71 13.66 -6.00 2.59
CA LEU A 71 12.92 -5.79 1.34
C LEU A 71 12.32 -4.39 1.30
N THR A 72 11.64 -3.95 2.37
CA THR A 72 11.03 -2.61 2.41
C THR A 72 12.09 -1.50 2.38
N LEU A 73 13.21 -1.65 3.08
CA LEU A 73 14.31 -0.66 3.03
C LEU A 73 14.94 -0.57 1.63
N LYS A 74 15.18 -1.71 0.98
CA LYS A 74 15.68 -1.75 -0.41
C LYS A 74 14.65 -1.16 -1.35
N LEU A 75 13.37 -1.41 -1.12
CA LEU A 75 12.27 -0.89 -1.92
C LEU A 75 12.12 0.63 -1.76
N GLU A 76 12.28 1.19 -0.55
CA GLU A 76 12.32 2.64 -0.35
C GLU A 76 13.44 3.29 -1.17
N GLN A 77 14.64 2.71 -1.16
CA GLN A 77 15.75 3.19 -1.99
C GLN A 77 15.44 3.08 -3.47
N PHE A 78 14.82 1.97 -3.89
CA PHE A 78 14.47 1.71 -5.27
C PHE A 78 13.42 2.70 -5.80
N ILE A 79 12.38 2.98 -5.00
CA ILE A 79 11.31 3.93 -5.34
C ILE A 79 11.80 5.38 -5.26
N ALA A 80 12.80 5.66 -4.43
CA ALA A 80 13.47 6.95 -4.41
C ALA A 80 14.32 7.21 -5.67
N LEU A 81 14.64 6.19 -6.46
CA LEU A 81 15.27 6.38 -7.77
C LEU A 81 14.26 7.06 -8.72
N SER A 82 14.63 8.24 -9.19
CA SER A 82 13.84 9.07 -10.12
C SER A 82 13.48 8.37 -11.43
N ILE A 83 14.18 7.29 -11.78
CA ILE A 83 13.91 6.43 -12.95
C ILE A 83 12.50 5.82 -12.88
N PHE A 84 11.99 5.59 -11.67
CA PHE A 84 10.65 5.05 -11.45
C PHE A 84 9.55 6.11 -11.30
N GLN A 85 9.89 7.40 -11.32
CA GLN A 85 8.92 8.49 -11.19
C GLN A 85 8.19 8.83 -12.50
N ALA A 86 8.40 8.03 -13.55
CA ALA A 86 7.77 8.20 -14.83
C ALA A 86 6.72 7.08 -15.08
N GLY A 87 5.44 7.47 -15.02
CA GLY A 87 4.32 6.70 -15.57
C GLY A 87 3.66 5.70 -14.61
N ASP A 88 2.92 4.75 -15.19
CA ASP A 88 2.07 3.80 -14.46
C ASP A 88 2.85 2.61 -13.87
N ALA A 89 4.16 2.50 -14.15
CA ALA A 89 4.99 1.36 -13.76
C ALA A 89 5.04 1.16 -12.24
N LEU A 90 5.10 2.24 -11.46
CA LEU A 90 5.08 2.16 -10.00
C LEU A 90 3.72 1.73 -9.46
N ILE A 91 2.64 2.18 -10.10
CA ILE A 91 1.26 1.81 -9.75
C ILE A 91 1.05 0.31 -9.96
N GLN A 92 1.51 -0.23 -11.10
CA GLN A 92 1.44 -1.66 -11.37
C GLN A 92 2.36 -2.46 -10.45
N PHE A 93 3.56 -1.95 -10.15
CA PHE A 93 4.45 -2.57 -9.19
C PHE A 93 3.79 -2.68 -7.81
N TYR A 94 3.12 -1.61 -7.34
CA TYR A 94 2.41 -1.64 -6.07
C TYR A 94 1.28 -2.68 -6.07
N ASN A 95 0.44 -2.67 -7.10
CA ASN A 95 -0.72 -3.56 -7.16
C ASN A 95 -0.35 -5.04 -7.32
N ASN A 96 0.74 -5.37 -8.04
CA ASN A 96 1.14 -6.75 -8.30
C ASN A 96 2.14 -7.31 -7.28
N PHE A 97 2.93 -6.45 -6.64
CA PHE A 97 4.01 -6.87 -5.74
C PHE A 97 3.70 -6.53 -4.29
N ILE A 98 3.35 -5.26 -3.99
CA ILE A 98 3.27 -4.75 -2.61
C ILE A 98 2.01 -5.25 -1.89
N THR A 99 0.90 -5.43 -2.62
CA THR A 99 -0.35 -6.00 -2.07
C THR A 99 -0.17 -7.41 -1.52
N ASP A 100 0.81 -8.18 -2.00
CA ASP A 100 1.02 -9.56 -1.57
C ASP A 100 1.59 -9.67 -0.14
N PHE A 101 2.41 -8.70 0.26
CA PHE A 101 3.08 -8.68 1.56
C PHE A 101 2.67 -7.50 2.45
N GLU A 102 1.60 -6.78 2.08
CA GLU A 102 1.07 -5.64 2.86
C GLU A 102 0.75 -6.02 4.32
N THR A 103 0.31 -7.25 4.55
CA THR A 103 -0.02 -7.79 5.89
C THR A 103 1.21 -8.20 6.71
N ARG A 104 2.40 -8.24 6.10
CA ARG A 104 3.66 -8.67 6.74
C ARG A 104 4.64 -7.53 6.96
N ILE A 105 4.35 -6.33 6.47
CA ILE A 105 5.19 -5.14 6.60
C ILE A 105 4.59 -4.12 7.57
N ASN A 106 5.42 -3.18 8.00
CA ASN A 106 4.95 -2.06 8.81
C ASN A 106 3.98 -1.18 8.02
N LEU A 107 2.78 -0.98 8.55
CA LEU A 107 1.71 -0.18 7.95
C LEU A 107 2.13 1.28 7.68
N LEU A 108 3.00 1.86 8.51
CA LEU A 108 3.52 3.21 8.30
C LEU A 108 4.36 3.30 7.03
N LYS A 109 5.20 2.27 6.77
CA LYS A 109 5.99 2.18 5.55
C LYS A 109 5.09 1.99 4.33
N LEU A 110 4.02 1.19 4.47
CA LEU A 110 3.01 1.06 3.43
C LEU A 110 2.35 2.40 3.10
N ALA A 111 1.99 3.20 4.11
CA ALA A 111 1.43 4.53 3.91
C ALA A 111 2.40 5.46 3.16
N HIS A 112 3.69 5.46 3.52
CA HIS A 112 4.71 6.20 2.77
C HIS A 112 4.74 5.78 1.29
N PHE A 113 4.71 4.48 1.01
CA PHE A 113 4.68 3.98 -0.36
C PHE A 113 3.40 4.40 -1.09
N ALA A 114 2.23 4.26 -0.47
CA ALA A 114 0.95 4.65 -1.06
C ALA A 114 0.94 6.14 -1.44
N VAL A 115 1.58 6.99 -0.63
CA VAL A 115 1.73 8.43 -0.90
C VAL A 115 2.69 8.72 -2.05
N VAL A 116 3.78 7.95 -2.19
CA VAL A 116 4.66 8.12 -3.35
C VAL A 116 3.96 7.67 -4.64
N VAL A 117 3.17 6.59 -4.58
CA VAL A 117 2.37 6.12 -5.71
C VAL A 117 1.28 7.13 -6.07
N SER A 118 0.60 7.73 -5.08
CA SER A 118 -0.46 8.71 -5.33
C SER A 118 0.06 9.97 -6.05
N ARG A 119 1.32 10.35 -5.84
CA ARG A 119 1.98 11.47 -6.56
C ARG A 119 2.26 11.20 -8.03
N GLN A 120 2.27 9.95 -8.47
CA GLN A 120 2.48 9.60 -9.88
C GLN A 120 1.20 9.69 -10.71
N TYR A 121 0.05 9.76 -10.07
CA TYR A 121 -1.20 9.93 -10.80
C TYR A 121 -1.26 11.35 -11.41
N PRO A 122 -1.56 11.47 -12.71
CA PRO A 122 -1.72 12.78 -13.35
C PRO A 122 -2.99 13.48 -12.84
N GLU A 123 -4.02 12.71 -12.47
CA GLU A 123 -5.27 13.22 -11.91
C GLU A 123 -5.28 13.12 -10.39
N LYS A 124 -5.45 14.27 -9.74
CA LYS A 124 -5.49 14.37 -8.28
C LYS A 124 -6.71 13.70 -7.68
N GLU A 125 -7.84 13.69 -8.38
CA GLU A 125 -9.06 12.98 -7.95
C GLU A 125 -8.83 11.46 -7.90
N ALA A 126 -8.21 10.88 -8.94
CA ALA A 126 -7.84 9.47 -8.96
C ALA A 126 -6.85 9.11 -7.83
N ALA A 127 -5.90 10.01 -7.55
CA ALA A 127 -4.95 9.86 -6.44
C ALA A 127 -5.67 9.81 -5.08
N VAL A 128 -6.66 10.68 -4.86
CA VAL A 128 -7.46 10.71 -3.64
C VAL A 128 -8.28 9.43 -3.49
N SER A 129 -9.00 8.99 -4.53
CA SER A 129 -9.78 7.74 -4.47
C SER A 129 -8.91 6.51 -4.23
N TYR A 130 -7.69 6.48 -4.78
CA TYR A 130 -6.72 5.43 -4.49
C TYR A 130 -6.30 5.43 -3.01
N LEU A 131 -5.97 6.60 -2.45
CA LEU A 131 -5.59 6.76 -1.05
C LEU A 131 -6.73 6.38 -0.09
N GLU A 132 -7.98 6.73 -0.42
CA GLU A 132 -9.16 6.31 0.33
C GLU A 132 -9.32 4.78 0.33
N GLY A 133 -9.12 4.13 -0.81
CA GLY A 133 -9.12 2.67 -0.90
C GLY A 133 -8.01 2.01 -0.05
N VAL A 134 -6.83 2.64 0.05
CA VAL A 134 -5.77 2.17 0.95
C VAL A 134 -6.18 2.34 2.42
N ILE A 135 -6.82 3.46 2.79
CA ILE A 135 -7.35 3.66 4.14
C ILE A 135 -8.37 2.57 4.50
N GLU A 136 -9.29 2.23 3.60
CA GLU A 136 -10.27 1.15 3.84
C GLU A 136 -9.60 -0.21 4.08
N LYS A 137 -8.58 -0.54 3.29
CA LYS A 137 -7.76 -1.75 3.50
C LYS A 137 -7.05 -1.73 4.85
N LEU A 138 -6.44 -0.61 5.22
CA LEU A 138 -5.78 -0.44 6.52
C LEU A 138 -6.76 -0.62 7.69
N ARG A 139 -7.98 -0.07 7.57
CA ARG A 139 -9.05 -0.26 8.57
C ARG A 139 -9.51 -1.72 8.65
N ALA A 140 -9.51 -2.44 7.53
CA ALA A 140 -9.87 -3.86 7.49
C ALA A 140 -8.87 -4.76 8.23
N THR A 141 -7.59 -4.41 8.25
CA THR A 141 -6.52 -5.16 8.92
C THR A 141 -6.60 -5.10 10.46
N LYS A 142 -7.29 -4.11 11.04
CA LYS A 142 -7.58 -3.97 12.49
C LYS A 142 -6.35 -4.12 13.42
N GLU A 143 -5.21 -3.56 13.03
CA GLU A 143 -4.02 -3.50 13.90
C GLU A 143 -4.05 -2.29 14.85
N SER A 144 -3.35 -2.38 15.99
CA SER A 144 -3.38 -1.34 17.04
C SER A 144 -2.73 -0.01 16.62
N ARG A 145 -1.84 -0.03 15.61
CA ARG A 145 -1.12 1.15 15.09
C ARG A 145 -1.67 1.64 13.74
N ILE A 146 -2.95 1.45 13.46
CA ILE A 146 -3.56 1.91 12.19
C ILE A 146 -3.70 3.42 12.10
N ASN A 147 -3.77 4.11 13.24
CA ASN A 147 -4.12 5.52 13.21
C ASN A 147 -2.98 6.43 12.70
N GLU A 148 -1.72 6.05 12.93
CA GLU A 148 -0.55 6.75 12.38
C GLU A 148 -0.54 6.75 10.83
N PRO A 149 -0.59 5.59 10.13
CA PRO A 149 -0.63 5.56 8.68
C PRO A 149 -1.89 6.20 8.11
N ILE A 150 -3.05 6.07 8.78
CA ILE A 150 -4.28 6.74 8.35
C ILE A 150 -4.10 8.27 8.41
N SER A 151 -3.62 8.81 9.53
CA SER A 151 -3.36 10.24 9.69
C SER A 151 -2.36 10.76 8.66
N TYR A 152 -1.32 9.96 8.35
CA TYR A 152 -0.33 10.29 7.32
C TYR A 152 -0.96 10.38 5.92
N ILE A 153 -1.83 9.43 5.56
CA ILE A 153 -2.51 9.42 4.26
C ILE A 153 -3.54 10.56 4.19
N GLU A 154 -4.33 10.80 5.24
CA GLU A 154 -5.30 11.89 5.32
C GLU A 154 -4.63 13.26 5.15
N THR A 155 -3.47 13.46 5.76
CA THR A 155 -2.65 14.66 5.57
C THR A 155 -2.26 14.87 4.10
N GLN A 156 -1.97 13.80 3.36
CA GLN A 156 -1.64 13.88 1.93
C GLN A 156 -2.88 14.10 1.05
N ILE A 157 -4.03 13.51 1.41
CA ILE A 157 -5.31 13.84 0.76
C ILE A 157 -5.63 15.33 0.91
N ALA A 158 -5.41 15.89 2.12
CA ALA A 158 -5.61 17.32 2.35
C ALA A 158 -4.73 18.19 1.44
N LEU A 159 -3.47 17.79 1.23
CA LEU A 159 -2.57 18.47 0.28
C LEU A 159 -3.13 18.44 -1.15
N PHE A 160 -3.57 17.28 -1.65
CA PHE A 160 -4.14 17.20 -2.99
C PHE A 160 -5.41 18.03 -3.15
N LYS A 161 -6.28 18.06 -2.13
CA LYS A 161 -7.47 18.92 -2.12
C LYS A 161 -7.12 20.40 -2.08
N LEU A 162 -6.07 20.78 -1.34
CA LEU A 162 -5.56 22.15 -1.34
C LEU A 162 -5.12 22.57 -2.73
N GLU A 163 -4.42 21.70 -3.46
CA GLU A 163 -3.99 22.00 -4.83
C GLU A 163 -5.15 22.02 -5.84
N GLN A 164 -6.29 21.39 -5.54
CA GLN A 164 -7.51 21.49 -6.34
C GLN A 164 -8.29 22.79 -6.07
N GLY A 165 -7.95 23.53 -5.00
CA GLY A 165 -8.60 24.77 -4.61
C GLY A 165 -9.63 24.64 -3.49
N ASP A 166 -9.87 23.43 -2.98
CA ASP A 166 -10.86 23.15 -1.92
C ASP A 166 -10.29 23.39 -0.51
N GLN A 167 -10.04 24.66 -0.19
CA GLN A 167 -9.48 25.09 1.09
C GLN A 167 -10.34 24.70 2.29
N LYS A 168 -11.68 24.73 2.14
CA LYS A 168 -12.62 24.41 3.22
C LYS A 168 -12.51 22.94 3.64
N GLU A 169 -12.46 22.04 2.67
CA GLU A 169 -12.31 20.60 2.95
C GLU A 169 -10.93 20.27 3.49
N CYS A 170 -9.87 20.90 2.94
CA CYS A 170 -8.51 20.75 3.45
C CYS A 170 -8.42 21.13 4.94
N LYS A 171 -9.02 22.26 5.34
CA LYS A 171 -9.01 22.68 6.75
C LYS A 171 -9.71 21.66 7.64
N LYS A 172 -10.89 21.17 7.22
CA LYS A 172 -11.65 20.18 7.98
C LYS A 172 -10.83 18.90 8.21
N ILE A 173 -10.20 18.38 7.15
CA ILE A 173 -9.35 17.18 7.23
C ILE A 173 -8.15 17.44 8.17
N LEU A 174 -7.50 18.60 8.08
CA LEU A 174 -6.38 18.92 8.97
C LEU A 174 -6.80 19.01 10.45
N GLU A 175 -8.00 19.52 10.76
CA GLU A 175 -8.50 19.54 12.14
C GLU A 175 -8.85 18.14 12.66
N ASP A 176 -9.47 17.30 11.82
CA ASP A 176 -9.74 15.88 12.14
C ASP A 176 -8.45 15.10 12.40
N VAL A 177 -7.45 15.26 11.52
CA VAL A 177 -6.13 14.63 11.67
C VAL A 177 -5.45 15.15 12.94
N LYS A 178 -5.51 16.46 13.22
CA LYS A 178 -4.90 17.03 14.44
C LYS A 178 -5.53 16.46 15.71
N SER A 179 -6.87 16.39 15.75
CA SER A 179 -7.58 15.81 16.89
C SER A 179 -7.25 14.32 17.07
N SER A 180 -7.08 13.60 15.96
CA SER A 180 -6.67 12.21 15.98
C SER A 180 -5.25 12.07 16.54
N LEU A 181 -4.30 12.88 16.06
CA LEU A 181 -2.91 12.85 16.52
C LEU A 181 -2.78 13.22 18.01
N ASP A 182 -3.48 14.25 18.49
CA ASP A 182 -3.42 14.69 19.88
C ASP A 182 -3.92 13.62 20.88
N SER A 183 -4.81 12.73 20.42
CA SER A 183 -5.31 11.60 21.22
C SER A 183 -4.32 10.45 21.40
N MET A 184 -3.18 10.45 20.69
CA MET A 184 -2.20 9.36 20.68
C MET A 184 -0.89 9.77 21.36
N THR A 185 -0.39 8.94 22.27
CA THR A 185 0.75 9.26 23.14
C THR A 185 2.10 8.70 22.70
N ASP A 186 2.18 8.00 21.56
CA ASP A 186 3.43 7.43 21.02
C ASP A 186 3.40 7.46 19.48
N ILE A 187 3.44 8.67 18.90
CA ILE A 187 3.43 8.87 17.45
C ILE A 187 4.85 9.09 16.94
N ASP A 188 5.18 8.48 15.80
CA ASP A 188 6.44 8.74 15.12
C ASP A 188 6.60 10.23 14.72
N PRO A 189 7.75 10.87 15.00
CA PRO A 189 8.00 12.27 14.66
C PRO A 189 7.82 12.59 13.17
N SER A 190 7.99 11.62 12.29
CA SER A 190 7.83 11.79 10.84
C SER A 190 6.38 12.12 10.46
N VAL A 191 5.40 11.59 11.20
CA VAL A 191 3.96 11.87 10.97
C VAL A 191 3.65 13.30 11.36
N TYR A 192 4.13 13.74 12.53
CA TYR A 192 4.01 15.14 12.96
C TYR A 192 4.70 16.10 12.00
N ALA A 193 5.92 15.78 11.55
CA ALA A 193 6.65 16.60 10.60
C ALA A 193 5.86 16.78 9.29
N ASN A 194 5.26 15.71 8.77
CA ASN A 194 4.42 15.78 7.57
C ASN A 194 3.15 16.62 7.80
N PHE A 195 2.48 16.43 8.93
CA PHE A 195 1.30 17.20 9.32
C PHE A 195 1.58 18.70 9.39
N PHE A 196 2.65 19.10 10.09
CA PHE A 196 3.04 20.51 10.18
C PHE A 196 3.50 21.07 8.84
N TRP A 197 4.17 20.26 8.02
CA TRP A 197 4.57 20.67 6.68
C TRP A 197 3.36 20.99 5.79
N VAL A 198 2.34 20.10 5.73
CA VAL A 198 1.12 20.38 4.95
C VAL A 198 0.32 21.54 5.54
N SER A 199 0.25 21.66 6.87
CA SER A 199 -0.36 22.82 7.52
C SER A 199 0.34 24.12 7.12
N SER A 200 1.67 24.11 7.01
CA SER A 200 2.45 25.25 6.50
C SER A 200 2.11 25.59 5.05
N GLN A 201 1.93 24.58 4.19
CA GLN A 201 1.49 24.80 2.80
C GLN A 201 0.10 25.43 2.75
N TYR A 202 -0.85 24.94 3.56
CA TYR A 202 -2.17 25.54 3.69
C TYR A 202 -2.11 27.02 4.10
N HIS A 203 -1.25 27.36 5.06
CA HIS A 203 -1.06 28.75 5.50
C HIS A 203 -0.39 29.63 4.43
N LYS A 204 0.44 29.07 3.55
CA LYS A 204 1.05 29.81 2.42
C LYS A 204 0.06 30.09 1.29
N PHE A 205 -0.92 29.21 1.08
CA PHE A 205 -1.96 29.38 0.06
C PHE A 205 -3.11 30.31 0.50
N ARG A 206 -3.18 30.66 1.78
CA ARG A 206 -4.14 31.60 2.37
C ARG A 206 -3.66 33.04 2.24
#